data_AF-A0A2V1DMX3-F1
#
_entry.id   AF-A0A2V1DMX3-F1
#
_cell.length_a   1.000
_cell.length_b   1.000
_cell.length_c   1.000
_cell.angle_alpha   90.00
_cell.angle_beta   90.00
_cell.angle_gamma   90.00
#
_symmetry.space_group_name_H-M   'P 1'
#
loop_
_entity.id
_entity.type
_entity.pdbx_description
1 polymer ?
#
loop_
_entity_poly.entity_id
_entity_poly.type
_entity_poly.pdbx_seq_one_letter_code
_entity_poly.pdbx_strand_id
1 'polypeptide(L)'
;MQLAFGYDILQAPQVFSASSCSSSTENFVPSYLLPKDSLVRVKLDQHYYEIYLVVQQAVSVRWNYEQDIKRAFFHVKELGEEDLADWRAYIDFEEK
;
A
#
# COMPACT_ATOMS: atom_id res chain seq x y z
N MET A 1 0.36 16.44 -27.22
CA MET A 1 0.54 14.99 -27.02
C MET A 1 0.54 14.75 -25.53
N GLN A 2 -0.65 14.53 -24.96
CA GLN A 2 -0.83 14.22 -23.54
C GLN A 2 -0.25 12.82 -23.29
N LEU A 3 0.82 12.73 -22.50
CA LEU A 3 1.26 11.45 -21.95
C LEU A 3 0.34 11.12 -20.77
N ALA A 4 -0.72 10.36 -21.03
CA ALA A 4 -1.56 9.77 -20.01
C ALA A 4 -0.92 8.46 -19.52
N PHE A 5 0.16 8.57 -18.75
CA PHE A 5 0.61 7.51 -17.85
C PHE A 5 0.39 7.99 -16.42
N GLY A 6 -0.88 8.15 -16.05
CA GLY A 6 -1.30 8.40 -14.67
C GLY A 6 -1.27 7.09 -13.89
N TYR A 7 -0.08 6.56 -13.63
CA TYR A 7 0.12 5.77 -12.42
C TYR A 7 0.46 6.80 -11.35
N ASP A 8 -0.54 7.24 -10.58
CA ASP A 8 -0.32 7.94 -9.33
C ASP A 8 0.38 6.95 -8.38
N ILE A 9 1.71 6.97 -8.39
CA ILE A 9 2.56 6.31 -7.38
C ILE A 9 2.42 7.03 -6.03
N LEU A 10 1.69 8.15 -6.01
CA LEU A 10 1.46 9.07 -4.90
C LEU A 10 -0.02 9.06 -4.45
N GLN A 11 -0.68 7.91 -4.54
CA GLN A 11 -1.93 7.71 -3.82
C GLN A 11 -1.75 6.44 -3.01
N ALA A 12 -1.88 6.53 -1.68
CA ALA A 12 -2.03 5.34 -0.85
C ALA A 12 -3.04 4.43 -1.54
N PRO A 13 -2.68 3.18 -1.90
CA PRO A 13 -3.56 2.35 -2.68
C PRO A 13 -4.81 2.12 -1.85
N GLN A 14 -5.89 2.83 -2.20
CA GLN A 14 -7.23 2.45 -1.78
C GLN A 14 -7.50 1.17 -2.54
N VAL A 15 -7.02 0.04 -2.02
CA VAL A 15 -7.41 -1.26 -2.55
C VAL A 15 -8.88 -1.37 -2.22
N PHE A 16 -9.69 -1.12 -3.25
CA PHE A 16 -11.09 -1.45 -3.31
C PHE A 16 -11.21 -2.86 -2.74
N SER A 17 -11.71 -2.93 -1.51
CA SER A 17 -11.98 -4.18 -0.82
C SER A 17 -12.87 -4.99 -1.76
N ALA A 18 -12.28 -5.98 -2.43
CA ALA A 18 -13.03 -7.05 -3.07
C ALA A 18 -13.62 -7.91 -1.94
N SER A 19 -14.55 -7.36 -1.19
CA SER A 19 -15.38 -8.06 -0.23
C SER A 19 -16.74 -7.40 -0.20
N SER A 20 -17.43 -7.53 -1.33
CA SER A 20 -18.89 -7.65 -1.35
C SER A 20 -19.36 -8.06 -2.74
N CYS A 21 -19.03 -9.29 -3.14
CA CYS A 21 -19.96 -10.07 -3.97
C CYS A 21 -20.56 -11.13 -3.06
N SER A 22 -21.78 -10.87 -2.59
CA SER A 22 -22.55 -11.78 -1.77
C SER A 22 -23.28 -12.81 -2.62
N SER A 23 -23.44 -14.00 -2.02
CA SER A 23 -24.44 -15.05 -2.29
C SER A 23 -24.06 -16.15 -3.29
N SER A 24 -23.65 -17.30 -2.74
CA SER A 24 -24.24 -18.62 -2.99
C SER A 24 -23.60 -19.63 -2.04
N THR A 25 -24.36 -20.60 -1.55
CA THR A 25 -23.92 -21.70 -0.68
C THR A 25 -22.69 -22.40 -1.27
N GLU A 26 -21.50 -22.07 -0.79
CA GLU A 26 -20.26 -22.65 -1.29
C GLU A 26 -20.12 -24.09 -0.79
N ASN A 27 -19.96 -25.02 -1.72
CA ASN A 27 -19.57 -26.39 -1.41
C ASN A 27 -18.19 -26.32 -0.73
N PHE A 28 -18.16 -26.53 0.59
CA PHE A 28 -16.91 -26.66 1.33
C PHE A 28 -16.16 -27.88 0.80
N VAL A 29 -15.16 -27.66 -0.06
CA VAL A 29 -14.26 -28.72 -0.52
C VAL A 29 -13.14 -28.84 0.52
N PRO A 30 -13.07 -29.96 1.26
CA PRO A 30 -12.02 -30.13 2.26
C PRO A 30 -10.63 -30.10 1.62
N SER A 31 -9.67 -29.51 2.33
CA SER A 31 -8.30 -29.28 1.84
C SER A 31 -7.57 -30.54 1.34
N TYR A 32 -7.94 -31.74 1.81
CA TYR A 32 -7.32 -32.99 1.36
C TYR A 32 -7.76 -33.45 -0.06
N LEU A 33 -8.85 -32.88 -0.60
CA LEU A 33 -9.34 -33.20 -1.95
C LEU A 33 -8.80 -32.26 -3.02
N LEU A 34 -8.10 -31.21 -2.62
CA LEU A 34 -7.46 -30.27 -3.52
C LEU A 34 -6.19 -30.88 -4.12
N PRO A 35 -5.92 -30.68 -5.42
CA PRO A 35 -4.61 -31.00 -5.99
C PRO A 35 -3.51 -30.38 -5.14
N LYS A 36 -2.45 -31.15 -4.85
CA LYS A 36 -1.35 -30.69 -3.97
C LYS A 36 -0.77 -29.34 -4.42
N ASP A 37 -0.72 -29.11 -5.73
CA ASP A 37 -0.24 -27.86 -6.32
C ASP A 37 -1.14 -26.65 -5.99
N SER A 38 -2.46 -26.84 -5.82
CA SER A 38 -3.34 -25.74 -5.41
C SER A 38 -3.21 -25.42 -3.92
N LEU A 39 -2.93 -26.41 -3.08
CA LEU A 39 -2.64 -26.19 -1.66
C LEU A 39 -1.36 -25.37 -1.45
N VAL A 40 -0.33 -25.61 -2.28
CA VAL A 40 0.90 -24.81 -2.26
C VAL A 40 0.60 -23.37 -2.66
N ARG A 41 -0.21 -23.14 -3.70
CA ARG A 41 -0.62 -21.79 -4.11
C ARG A 41 -1.40 -21.07 -3.01
N VAL A 42 -2.39 -21.70 -2.39
CA VAL A 42 -3.16 -21.10 -1.28
C VAL A 42 -2.27 -20.72 -0.11
N LYS A 43 -1.33 -21.60 0.29
CA LYS A 43 -0.38 -21.29 1.35
C LYS A 43 0.56 -20.15 0.99
N LEU A 44 1.00 -20.08 -0.27
CA LEU A 44 1.85 -19.03 -0.78
C LEU A 44 1.12 -17.67 -0.79
N ASP A 45 -0.12 -17.68 -1.27
CA ASP A 45 -0.99 -16.50 -1.29
C ASP A 45 -1.22 -15.98 0.13
N GLN A 46 -1.52 -16.87 1.09
CA GLN A 46 -1.67 -16.50 2.50
C GLN A 46 -0.38 -15.88 3.06
N HIS A 47 0.78 -16.49 2.79
CA HIS A 47 2.07 -15.99 3.27
C HIS A 47 2.37 -14.58 2.74
N TYR A 48 2.19 -14.35 1.44
CA TYR A 48 2.41 -13.02 0.85
C TYR A 48 1.33 -12.01 1.26
N TYR A 49 0.11 -12.46 1.52
CA TYR A 49 -0.96 -11.59 2.03
C TYR A 49 -0.64 -11.04 3.42
N GLU A 50 -0.08 -11.87 4.31
CA GLU A 50 0.37 -11.42 5.63
C GLU A 50 1.46 -10.35 5.53
N ILE A 51 2.45 -10.55 4.66
CA ILE A 51 3.50 -9.54 4.40
C ILE A 51 2.89 -8.25 3.82
N TYR A 52 1.98 -8.40 2.87
CA TYR A 52 1.27 -7.28 2.26
C TYR A 52 0.53 -6.44 3.31
N LEU A 53 -0.20 -7.07 4.24
CA LEU A 53 -0.94 -6.35 5.29
C LEU A 53 0.00 -5.50 6.17
N VAL A 54 1.14 -6.05 6.57
CA VAL A 54 2.14 -5.32 7.35
C VAL A 54 2.70 -4.14 6.56
N VAL A 55 3.09 -4.37 5.31
CA VAL A 55 3.63 -3.32 4.43
C VAL A 55 2.57 -2.24 4.17
N GLN A 56 1.32 -2.61 3.92
CA GLN A 56 0.24 -1.65 3.71
C GLN A 56 0.01 -0.77 4.93
N GLN A 57 0.02 -1.35 6.12
CA GLN A 57 -0.13 -0.56 7.35
C GLN A 57 1.04 0.42 7.50
N ALA A 58 2.28 -0.04 7.29
CA ALA A 58 3.46 0.82 7.36
C ALA A 58 3.42 1.96 6.31
N VAL A 59 3.05 1.64 5.07
CA VAL A 59 2.91 2.62 3.97
C VAL A 59 1.81 3.62 4.29
N SER A 60 0.66 3.17 4.80
CA SER A 60 -0.46 4.05 5.16
C SER A 60 -0.07 5.06 6.24
N VAL A 61 0.73 4.65 7.23
CA VAL A 61 1.23 5.56 8.26
C VAL A 61 2.22 6.57 7.65
N ARG A 62 3.19 6.11 6.86
CA ARG A 62 4.19 6.95 6.20
C ARG A 62 3.56 7.96 5.22
N TRP A 63 2.52 7.53 4.50
CA TRP A 63 1.79 8.33 3.53
C TRP A 63 1.23 9.63 4.11
N ASN A 64 0.79 9.60 5.39
CA ASN A 64 0.24 10.78 6.04
C ASN A 64 1.21 11.97 6.07
N TYR A 65 2.51 11.70 6.07
CA TYR A 65 3.57 12.69 6.04
C TYR A 65 4.07 12.97 4.61
N GLU A 66 4.25 11.92 3.79
CA GLU A 66 4.77 12.07 2.43
C GLU A 66 3.84 12.86 1.50
N GLN A 67 2.52 12.78 1.72
CA GLN A 67 1.57 13.54 0.91
C GLN A 67 1.74 15.06 1.07
N ASP A 68 2.25 15.52 2.22
CA ASP A 68 2.42 16.95 2.52
C ASP A 68 3.73 17.49 1.93
N ILE A 69 4.72 16.63 1.72
CA ILE A 69 5.98 16.98 1.06
C ILE A 69 5.76 17.22 -0.44
N LYS A 70 5.69 18.49 -0.85
CA LYS A 70 5.44 18.85 -2.26
C LYS A 70 6.69 18.81 -3.16
N ARG A 71 7.89 18.91 -2.58
CA ARG A 71 9.16 19.07 -3.32
C ARG A 71 10.23 18.11 -2.82
N ALA A 72 10.11 16.84 -3.17
CA ALA A 72 11.07 15.78 -2.82
C ALA A 72 12.33 15.75 -3.72
N PHE A 73 12.87 16.91 -4.10
CA PHE A 73 14.07 17.02 -4.92
C PHE A 73 14.76 18.36 -4.69
N PHE A 74 16.04 18.44 -5.05
CA PHE A 74 16.82 19.66 -4.91
C PHE A 74 16.28 20.78 -5.84
N HIS A 75 16.04 21.96 -5.28
CA HIS A 75 15.65 23.14 -6.04
C HIS A 75 16.38 24.37 -5.51
N VAL A 76 16.78 25.27 -6.42
CA VAL A 76 17.47 26.54 -6.10
C VAL A 76 16.57 27.53 -5.31
N LYS A 77 15.25 27.28 -5.26
CA LYS A 77 14.30 28.18 -4.60
C LYS A 77 14.23 27.77 -3.14
N GLU A 78 14.26 28.77 -2.27
CA GLU A 78 14.09 28.57 -0.83
C GLU A 78 12.78 27.84 -0.50
N LEU A 79 12.85 27.05 0.56
CA LEU A 79 11.73 26.30 1.10
C LEU A 79 11.03 27.15 2.18
N GLY A 80 9.70 27.12 2.24
CA GLY A 80 8.95 27.85 3.26
C GLY A 80 9.06 27.19 4.64
N GLU A 81 8.70 27.90 5.70
CA GLU A 81 8.69 27.32 7.05
C GLU A 81 7.69 26.16 7.19
N GLU A 82 6.57 26.21 6.47
CA GLU A 82 5.57 25.13 6.40
C GLU A 82 6.20 23.85 5.81
N ASP A 83 6.77 23.93 4.62
CA ASP A 83 7.48 22.81 3.99
C ASP A 83 8.59 22.26 4.92
N LEU A 84 9.36 23.12 5.61
CA LEU A 84 10.40 22.70 6.55
C LEU A 84 9.83 21.99 7.78
N ALA A 85 8.67 22.41 8.28
CA ALA A 85 7.99 21.74 9.38
C ALA A 85 7.52 20.33 8.98
N ASP A 86 7.00 20.17 7.76
CA ASP A 86 6.60 18.86 7.23
C ASP A 86 7.80 17.90 7.12
N TRP A 87 8.94 18.39 6.62
CA TRP A 87 10.19 17.61 6.58
C TRP A 87 10.69 17.21 7.98
N ARG A 88 10.63 18.12 8.96
CA ARG A 88 10.99 17.80 10.35
C ARG A 88 10.07 16.72 10.93
N ALA A 89 8.77 16.83 10.70
CA ALA A 89 7.80 15.84 11.15
C ALA A 89 8.02 14.45 10.52
N TYR A 90 8.40 14.40 9.23
CA TYR A 90 8.76 13.15 8.56
C TYR A 90 10.03 12.52 9.13
N ILE A 91 11.06 13.32 9.40
CA ILE A 91 12.31 12.83 10.03
C ILE A 91 12.03 12.31 11.44
N ASP A 92 11.26 13.05 12.25
CA ASP A 92 10.85 12.63 13.59
C ASP A 92 10.01 11.33 13.58
N PHE A 93 9.35 11.02 12.45
CA PHE A 93 8.65 9.75 12.23
C PHE A 93 9.61 8.60 11.92
N GLU A 94 10.62 8.81 11.08
CA GLU A 94 11.60 7.76 10.70
C GLU A 94 12.60 7.40 11.81
N GLU A 95 12.83 8.29 12.78
CA GLU A 95 13.76 8.03 13.90
C GLU A 95 13.15 7.18 15.04
N LYS A 96 11.84 6.94 15.04
CA LYS A 96 11.12 6.16 16.06
C LYS A 96 11.21 4.65 15.84
#